data_AF-A0A9X9F5F8-F1
#
_entry.id   AF-A0A9X9F5F8-F1
#
_cell.length_a   1.000
_cell.length_b   1.000
_cell.length_c   1.000
_cell.angle_alpha   90.00
_cell.angle_beta   90.00
_cell.angle_gamma   90.00
#
_symmetry.space_group_name_H-M   'P 1'
#
loop_
_entity.id
_entity.type
_entity.pdbx_description
1 polymer ?
#
loop_
_entity_poly.entity_id
_entity_poly.type
_entity_poly.pdbx_seq_one_letter_code
_entity_poly.pdbx_strand_id
1 'polypeptide(L)'
;ALYLDNQYEESLYQVNKAIEISCRINSMALIGQLYYQKGECLGKLEYDGAEVEDAYKKASFFFDILEMHSYKEALVNKISR
;
A
#
# COMPACT_ATOMS: atom_id res chain seq x y z
N ALA A 1 9.10 -5.99 13.13
CA ALA A 1 8.44 -4.92 12.35
C ALA A 1 6.98 -4.91 12.75
N LEU A 2 6.39 -3.75 13.07
CA LEU A 2 5.08 -3.62 13.74
C LEU A 2 3.92 -4.42 13.08
N TYR A 3 3.97 -4.61 11.75
CA TYR A 3 3.03 -5.46 11.00
C TYR A 3 3.03 -6.94 11.43
N LEU A 4 4.15 -7.46 11.98
CA LEU A 4 4.29 -8.84 12.43
C LEU A 4 3.75 -9.06 13.86
N ASP A 5 3.54 -7.98 14.62
CA ASP A 5 3.11 -8.04 16.02
C ASP A 5 1.59 -7.77 16.17
N ASN A 6 0.82 -7.89 15.08
CA ASN A 6 -0.60 -7.56 14.96
C ASN A 6 -0.96 -6.11 15.32
N GLN A 7 0.02 -5.19 15.34
CA GLN A 7 -0.21 -3.76 15.58
C GLN A 7 -0.58 -3.05 14.27
N TYR A 8 -1.68 -3.49 13.66
CA TYR A 8 -2.07 -3.02 12.33
C TYR A 8 -2.51 -1.55 12.31
N GLU A 9 -3.12 -1.05 13.39
CA GLU A 9 -3.49 0.36 13.53
C GLU A 9 -2.25 1.26 13.60
N GLU A 10 -1.26 0.88 14.41
CA GLU A 10 0.01 1.62 14.50
C GLU A 10 0.77 1.53 13.17
N SER A 11 0.78 0.35 12.54
CA SER A 11 1.36 0.17 11.20
C SER A 11 0.67 1.09 10.18
N LEU A 12 -0.67 1.17 10.18
CA LEU A 12 -1.43 2.06 9.31
C LEU A 12 -1.10 3.53 9.57
N TYR A 13 -0.99 3.92 10.84
CA TYR A 13 -0.58 5.27 11.22
C TYR A 13 0.82 5.64 10.68
N GLN A 14 1.80 4.74 10.85
CA GLN A 14 3.16 4.95 10.35
C GLN A 14 3.21 4.96 8.82
N VAL A 15 2.45 4.09 8.14
CA VAL A 15 2.33 4.07 6.68
C VAL A 15 1.77 5.40 6.16
N ASN A 16 0.70 5.93 6.77
CA ASN A 16 0.13 7.21 6.36
C ASN A 16 1.14 8.37 6.51
N LYS A 17 1.91 8.41 7.60
CA LYS A 17 3.01 9.37 7.78
C LYS A 17 4.10 9.21 6.72
N ALA A 18 4.50 7.97 6.46
CA ALA A 18 5.53 7.68 5.47
C ALA A 18 5.09 8.11 4.07
N ILE A 19 3.80 7.97 3.71
CA ILE A 19 3.26 8.46 2.43
C ILE A 19 3.42 9.98 2.35
N GLU A 20 3.03 10.71 3.40
CA GLU A 20 3.19 12.17 3.44
C GLU A 20 4.64 12.61 3.24
N ILE A 21 5.58 11.95 3.94
CA ILE A 21 7.01 12.23 3.79
C ILE A 21 7.49 11.89 2.37
N SER A 22 7.05 10.75 1.82
CA SER A 22 7.43 10.28 0.49
C SER A 22 6.98 11.25 -0.61
N CYS A 23 5.81 11.86 -0.46
CA CYS A 23 5.33 12.93 -1.33
C CYS A 23 6.25 14.16 -1.25
N ARG A 24 6.69 14.57 -0.05
CA ARG A 24 7.59 15.72 0.13
C ARG A 24 8.96 15.52 -0.51
N ILE A 25 9.46 14.28 -0.55
CA ILE A 25 10.74 13.93 -1.19
C ILE A 25 10.58 13.46 -2.64
N ASN A 26 9.36 13.50 -3.20
CA ASN A 26 9.03 13.08 -4.57
C ASN A 26 9.46 11.63 -4.91
N SER A 27 9.44 10.71 -3.94
CA SER A 27 9.82 9.31 -4.17
C SER A 27 8.62 8.48 -4.60
N MET A 28 8.35 8.46 -5.92
CA MET A 28 7.23 7.71 -6.50
C MET A 28 7.26 6.22 -6.17
N ALA A 29 8.45 5.61 -6.16
CA ALA A 29 8.61 4.19 -5.84
C ALA A 29 8.18 3.89 -4.40
N LEU A 30 8.59 4.74 -3.46
CA LEU A 30 8.22 4.59 -2.06
C LEU A 30 6.72 4.81 -1.85
N ILE A 31 6.13 5.79 -2.54
CA ILE A 31 4.68 6.02 -2.50
C ILE A 31 3.92 4.76 -2.96
N GLY A 32 4.31 4.15 -4.09
CA GLY A 32 3.67 2.93 -4.58
C GLY A 32 3.73 1.77 -3.58
N GLN A 33 4.91 1.51 -3.01
CA GLN A 33 5.11 0.47 -2.00
C GLN A 33 4.31 0.73 -0.73
N LEU A 34 4.21 1.98 -0.29
CA LEU A 34 3.47 2.34 0.92
C LEU A 34 1.95 2.24 0.71
N TYR A 35 1.42 2.56 -0.47
CA TYR A 35 0.02 2.32 -0.78
C TYR A 35 -0.33 0.82 -0.79
N TYR A 36 0.59 -0.04 -1.25
CA TYR A 36 0.43 -1.49 -1.13
C TYR A 36 0.32 -1.89 0.35
N GLN A 37 1.25 -1.44 1.18
CA GLN A 37 1.24 -1.72 2.63
C GLN A 37 -0.01 -1.15 3.33
N LYS A 38 -0.51 0.00 2.88
CA LYS A 38 -1.77 0.58 3.36
C LYS A 38 -2.94 -0.35 3.10
N GLY A 39 -3.06 -0.88 1.87
CA GLY A 39 -4.09 -1.86 1.53
C GLY A 39 -4.02 -3.11 2.41
N GLU A 40 -2.81 -3.61 2.70
CA GLU A 40 -2.63 -4.73 3.64
C GLU A 40 -3.15 -4.42 5.04
N CYS A 41 -2.82 -3.24 5.58
CA CYS A 41 -3.25 -2.85 6.91
C CYS A 41 -4.77 -2.68 6.98
N LEU A 42 -5.37 -2.00 5.99
CA LEU A 42 -6.83 -1.81 5.92
C LEU A 42 -7.57 -3.14 5.83
N GLY A 43 -7.09 -4.08 5.00
CA GLY A 43 -7.70 -5.40 4.89
C GLY A 43 -7.58 -6.22 6.18
N LYS A 44 -6.47 -6.10 6.92
CA LYS A 44 -6.29 -6.75 8.22
C LYS A 44 -7.13 -6.15 9.34
N LEU A 45 -7.47 -4.87 9.22
CA LEU A 45 -8.31 -4.13 10.15
C LEU A 45 -9.81 -4.19 9.79
N GLU A 46 -10.18 -4.96 8.76
CA GLU A 46 -11.57 -5.13 8.31
C GLU A 46 -12.26 -3.79 7.95
N TYR A 47 -11.49 -2.85 7.40
CA TYR A 47 -12.03 -1.61 6.83
C TYR A 47 -12.88 -1.89 5.58
N ASP A 48 -13.62 -0.88 5.13
CA ASP A 48 -14.48 -1.00 3.95
C ASP A 48 -13.68 -1.46 2.72
N GLY A 49 -14.26 -2.39 1.96
CA GLY A 49 -13.61 -2.98 0.79
C GLY A 49 -13.21 -1.95 -0.27
N ALA A 50 -13.96 -0.85 -0.40
CA ALA A 50 -13.62 0.21 -1.34
C ALA A 50 -12.38 1.01 -0.89
N GLU A 51 -12.16 1.17 0.42
CA GLU A 51 -10.94 1.81 0.95
C GLU A 51 -9.71 0.94 0.71
N VAL A 52 -9.84 -0.37 0.88
CA VAL A 52 -8.78 -1.34 0.56
C VAL A 52 -8.46 -1.32 -0.94
N GLU A 53 -9.50 -1.35 -1.78
CA GLU A 53 -9.35 -1.32 -3.23
C GLU A 53 -8.71 -0.02 -3.74
N ASP A 54 -9.09 1.15 -3.18
CA ASP A 54 -8.49 2.44 -3.52
C ASP A 54 -6.98 2.47 -3.21
N ALA A 55 -6.57 1.94 -2.05
CA ALA A 55 -5.16 1.85 -1.69
C ALA A 55 -4.38 0.99 -2.71
N TYR A 56 -4.92 -0.16 -3.10
CA TYR A 56 -4.28 -1.01 -4.11
C TYR A 56 -4.29 -0.40 -5.51
N LYS A 57 -5.36 0.29 -5.93
CA LYS A 57 -5.39 1.02 -7.21
C LYS A 57 -4.29 2.06 -7.28
N LYS A 58 -4.06 2.81 -6.20
CA LYS A 58 -2.96 3.78 -6.12
C LYS A 58 -1.60 3.09 -6.18
N ALA A 59 -1.40 1.99 -5.47
CA ALA A 59 -0.16 1.21 -5.56
C ALA A 59 0.12 0.74 -7.00
N SER A 60 -0.90 0.18 -7.66
CA SER A 60 -0.84 -0.29 -9.04
C SER A 60 -0.44 0.82 -10.01
N PHE A 61 -1.03 2.01 -9.86
CA PHE A 61 -0.69 3.17 -10.69
C PHE A 61 0.80 3.54 -10.63
N PHE A 62 1.39 3.58 -9.43
CA PHE A 62 2.82 3.87 -9.28
C PHE A 62 3.69 2.73 -9.84
N PHE A 63 3.31 1.48 -9.62
CA PHE A 63 4.05 0.35 -10.19
C PHE A 63 4.00 0.34 -11.72
N ASP A 64 2.91 0.79 -12.33
CA ASP A 64 2.76 0.91 -13.78
C ASP A 64 3.68 2.01 -14.34
N ILE A 65 3.66 3.20 -13.75
CA ILE A 65 4.51 4.33 -14.18
C ILE A 65 6.00 4.02 -14.03
N LEU A 66 6.38 3.23 -13.04
CA LEU A 66 7.77 2.89 -12.74
C LEU A 66 8.24 1.59 -13.40
N GLU A 67 7.42 0.98 -14.27
CA GLU A 67 7.72 -0.29 -14.94
C GLU A 67 8.06 -1.44 -13.95
N MET A 68 7.49 -1.39 -12.74
CA MET A 68 7.69 -2.39 -11.69
C MET A 68 6.76 -3.59 -11.88
N HIS A 69 6.88 -4.27 -13.02
CA HIS A 69 5.94 -5.31 -13.47
C HIS A 69 5.76 -6.46 -12.48
N SER A 70 6.82 -6.91 -11.80
CA SER A 70 6.74 -7.97 -10.79
C SER A 70 5.85 -7.59 -9.59
N TYR A 71 5.86 -6.32 -9.18
CA TYR A 71 5.01 -5.83 -8.09
C TYR A 71 3.55 -5.70 -8.53
N LYS A 72 3.32 -5.27 -9.78
CA LYS A 72 1.98 -5.22 -10.37
C LYS A 72 1.36 -6.61 -10.48
N GLU A 73 2.11 -7.60 -10.98
CA GLU A 73 1.64 -8.99 -11.06
C GLU A 73 1.33 -9.58 -9.70
N ALA A 74 2.21 -9.36 -8.70
CA ALA A 74 1.97 -9.79 -7.33
C ALA A 74 0.69 -9.18 -6.74
N LEU A 75 0.40 -7.91 -7.06
CA LEU A 75 -0.80 -7.23 -6.62
C LEU A 75 -2.06 -7.75 -7.32
N VAL A 76 -2.03 -7.92 -8.64
CA VAL A 76 -3.18 -8.44 -9.43
C VAL A 76 -3.57 -9.83 -8.95
N ASN A 77 -2.60 -10.72 -8.76
CA ASN A 77 -2.85 -12.07 -8.24
C ASN A 77 -3.49 -12.09 -6.84
N LYS A 78 -3.34 -11.01 -6.09
CA LYS A 78 -3.88 -10.87 -4.73
C LYS A 78 -5.31 -10.34 -4.72
N ILE A 79 -5.67 -9.44 -5.64
CA ILE A 79 -7.02 -8.88 -5.77
C ILE A 79 -7.99 -9.89 -6.40
N SER A 80 -7.50 -10.79 -7.27
CA SER A 80 -8.33 -11.81 -7.93
C SER A 80 -8.61 -13.06 -7.08
N ARG A 81 -8.21 -13.09 -5.81
CA ARG A 81 -8.47 -14.16 -4.84
C ARG A 81 -9.42 -13.68 -3.76
#